data_AF-A0A2T5I9U6-F1
#
_entry.id   AF-A0A2T5I9U6-F1
#
_cell.length_a   1.000
_cell.length_b   1.000
_cell.length_c   1.000
_cell.angle_alpha   90.00
_cell.angle_beta   90.00
_cell.angle_gamma   90.00
#
_symmetry.space_group_name_H-M   'P 1'
#
loop_
_entity.id
_entity.type
_entity.pdbx_description
1 polymer ?
#
loop_
_entity_poly.entity_id
_entity_poly.type
_entity_poly.pdbx_seq_one_letter_code
_entity_poly.pdbx_strand_id
1 'polypeptide(L)'
;MKMLVDMNLSPRWVGLLGNSIRPILFHVMALASWLAEMERELTIERTRAGWEVARQLGRIVESKHQMTDCKIESAKKLLANGVSPRDVAKIAGF
;
A
#
# COMPACT_ATOMS: atom_id res chain seq x y z
N MET A 1 -4.15 16.54 3.31
CA MET A 1 -3.06 17.40 3.84
C MET A 1 -1.68 16.72 3.88
N LYS A 2 -1.52 15.47 3.41
CA LYS A 2 -0.22 14.75 3.42
C LYS A 2 0.63 14.89 2.15
N MET A 3 0.07 15.37 1.03
CA MET A 3 0.80 15.51 -0.25
C MET A 3 1.55 16.83 -0.44
N LEU A 4 1.29 17.85 0.40
CA LEU A 4 2.03 19.12 0.35
C LEU A 4 3.43 19.04 0.97
N VAL A 5 3.72 17.98 1.74
CA VAL A 5 5.00 17.81 2.45
C VAL A 5 6.00 16.95 1.65
N ASP A 6 5.53 16.05 0.79
CA ASP A 6 6.40 15.11 0.07
C ASP A 6 6.88 15.65 -1.30
N MET A 7 6.22 16.69 -1.84
CA MET A 7 6.77 17.45 -2.95
C MET A 7 7.86 18.38 -2.43
N ASN A 8 9.12 17.95 -2.55
CA ASN A 8 10.32 18.77 -2.41
C ASN A 8 10.39 19.84 -3.53
N LEU A 9 9.32 20.59 -3.72
CA LEU A 9 9.27 21.80 -4.54
C LEU A 9 9.93 22.92 -3.72
N SER A 10 11.26 22.84 -3.61
CA SER A 10 12.05 23.98 -3.18
C SER A 10 11.65 25.20 -4.03
N PRO A 11 11.19 26.32 -3.43
CA PRO A 11 10.61 27.46 -4.17
C PRO A 11 11.58 28.25 -5.06
N ARG A 12 12.76 27.71 -5.41
CA ARG A 12 13.76 28.43 -6.21
C ARG A 12 13.25 28.81 -7.60
N TRP A 13 12.37 28.01 -8.21
CA TRP A 13 11.77 28.30 -9.51
C TRP A 13 10.54 29.21 -9.45
N VAL A 14 9.85 29.29 -8.30
CA VAL A 14 8.64 30.12 -8.11
C VAL A 14 8.99 31.63 -8.04
N GLY A 15 10.27 31.98 -7.87
CA GLY A 15 10.76 33.36 -7.92
C GLY A 15 10.77 34.00 -9.31
N LEU A 16 10.63 33.21 -10.38
CA LEU A 16 10.65 33.70 -11.77
C LEU A 16 9.30 34.23 -12.28
N LEU A 17 8.19 33.87 -11.62
CA LEU A 17 6.85 34.37 -11.93
C LEU A 17 6.50 35.47 -10.93
N GLY A 18 6.31 36.69 -11.43
CA GLY A 18 6.00 37.87 -10.61
C GLY A 18 4.85 37.63 -9.63
N ASN A 19 4.86 38.37 -8.50
CA ASN A 19 3.97 38.18 -7.35
C ASN A 19 2.46 38.18 -7.70
N SER A 20 2.06 38.74 -8.84
CA SER A 20 0.67 38.78 -9.30
C SER A 20 0.14 37.46 -9.89
N ILE A 21 0.99 36.61 -10.47
CA ILE A 21 0.57 35.37 -11.17
C ILE A 21 0.61 34.16 -10.22
N ARG A 22 1.45 34.26 -9.18
CA ARG A 22 1.66 33.22 -8.17
C ARG A 22 0.35 32.68 -7.55
N PRO A 23 -0.64 33.50 -7.11
CA PRO A 23 -1.88 32.98 -6.52
C PRO A 23 -2.71 32.14 -7.49
N ILE A 24 -2.79 32.56 -8.75
CA ILE A 24 -3.58 31.89 -9.80
C ILE A 24 -3.04 30.49 -10.04
N LEU A 25 -1.71 30.34 -10.15
CA LEU A 25 -1.07 29.04 -10.35
C LEU A 25 -1.34 28.10 -9.17
N PHE A 26 -1.31 28.59 -7.93
CA PHE A 26 -1.66 27.75 -6.78
C PHE A 26 -3.09 27.22 -6.83
N HIS A 27 -4.05 28.03 -7.28
CA HIS A 27 -5.44 27.62 -7.37
C HIS A 27 -5.64 26.60 -8.49
N VAL A 28 -4.97 26.79 -9.63
CA VAL A 28 -4.97 25.81 -10.73
C VAL A 28 -4.37 24.48 -10.28
N MET A 29 -3.23 24.50 -9.58
CA MET A 29 -2.61 23.27 -9.08
C MET A 29 -3.47 22.58 -8.01
N ALA A 30 -4.14 23.34 -7.14
CA ALA A 30 -5.07 22.79 -6.17
C ALA A 30 -6.29 22.14 -6.84
N LEU A 31 -6.88 22.80 -7.84
CA LEU A 31 -8.01 22.27 -8.59
C LEU A 31 -7.65 21.01 -9.39
N ALA A 32 -6.50 21.01 -10.06
CA ALA A 32 -6.00 19.85 -10.79
C ALA A 32 -5.73 18.66 -9.86
N SER A 33 -5.19 18.92 -8.66
CA SER A 33 -5.00 17.88 -7.65
C SER A 33 -6.32 17.34 -7.12
N TRP A 34 -7.33 18.19 -6.93
CA TRP A 34 -8.66 17.75 -6.52
C TRP A 34 -9.29 16.82 -7.56
N LEU A 35 -9.19 17.19 -8.84
CA LEU A 35 -9.69 16.37 -9.94
C LEU A 35 -8.97 15.02 -10.01
N ALA A 36 -7.65 15.01 -9.86
CA ALA A 36 -6.86 13.78 -9.86
C ALA A 36 -7.25 12.82 -8.71
N GLU A 37 -7.55 13.35 -7.52
CA GLU A 37 -8.03 12.53 -6.40
C GLU A 37 -9.42 11.93 -6.70
N MET A 38 -10.32 12.69 -7.34
CA MET A 38 -11.63 12.17 -7.75
C MET A 38 -11.51 11.01 -8.77
N GLU A 39 -10.60 11.10 -9.73
CA GLU A 39 -10.35 10.01 -10.69
C GLU A 39 -9.75 8.77 -10.03
N ARG A 40 -8.87 8.98 -9.02
CA ARG A 40 -8.29 7.91 -8.22
C ARG A 40 -9.37 7.19 -7.39
N GLU A 41 -10.26 7.92 -6.72
CA GLU A 41 -11.36 7.33 -5.94
C GLU A 41 -12.30 6.48 -6.82
N LEU A 42 -12.66 6.98 -8.00
CA LEU A 42 -13.47 6.22 -8.98
C LEU A 42 -12.80 4.88 -9.38
N THR A 43 -11.48 4.86 -9.49
CA THR A 43 -10.71 3.64 -9.80
C THR A 43 -10.68 2.67 -8.63
N ILE A 44 -10.56 3.19 -7.41
CA ILE A 44 -10.63 2.40 -6.17
C ILE A 44 -12.00 1.76 -6.03
N GLU A 45 -13.08 2.50 -6.25
CA GLU A 45 -14.46 2.01 -6.18
C GLU A 45 -14.70 0.86 -7.17
N ARG A 46 -14.26 1.01 -8.43
CA ARG A 46 -14.34 -0.08 -9.42
C ARG A 46 -13.58 -1.33 -8.99
N THR A 47 -12.40 -1.15 -8.42
CA THR A 47 -11.59 -2.28 -7.93
C THR A 47 -12.27 -2.97 -6.75
N ARG A 48 -12.84 -2.20 -5.81
CA ARG A 48 -13.61 -2.73 -4.68
C ARG A 48 -14.84 -3.49 -5.14
N ALA A 49 -15.62 -2.94 -6.07
CA ALA A 49 -16.77 -3.63 -6.65
C ALA A 49 -16.37 -4.96 -7.32
N GLY A 50 -15.27 -4.99 -8.08
CA GLY A 50 -14.75 -6.22 -8.66
C GLY A 50 -14.30 -7.25 -7.60
N TRP A 51 -13.71 -6.78 -6.51
CA TRP A 51 -13.31 -7.62 -5.38
C TRP A 51 -14.52 -8.22 -4.65
N GLU A 52 -15.57 -7.44 -4.43
CA GLU A 52 -16.81 -7.92 -3.80
C GLU A 52 -17.46 -9.03 -4.63
N VAL A 53 -17.52 -8.85 -5.95
CA VAL A 53 -18.01 -9.89 -6.88
C VAL A 53 -17.13 -11.14 -6.81
N ALA A 54 -15.80 -10.99 -6.84
CA ALA A 54 -14.89 -12.13 -6.71
C ALA A 54 -15.06 -12.88 -5.37
N ARG A 55 -15.31 -12.14 -4.29
CA ARG A 55 -15.57 -12.71 -2.96
C ARG A 55 -16.88 -13.48 -2.91
N GLN A 56 -17.94 -12.97 -3.55
CA GLN A 56 -19.22 -13.67 -3.70
C GLN A 56 -19.08 -14.97 -4.50
N LEU A 57 -18.21 -14.98 -5.50
CA LEU A 57 -17.86 -16.19 -6.26
C LEU A 57 -16.95 -17.17 -5.50
N GLY A 58 -16.62 -16.88 -4.24
CA GLY A 58 -15.78 -17.75 -3.40
C GLY A 58 -14.29 -17.68 -3.70
N ARG A 59 -13.83 -16.69 -4.50
CA ARG A 59 -12.40 -16.48 -4.73
C ARG A 59 -11.78 -15.82 -3.51
N ILE A 60 -11.07 -16.61 -2.72
CA ILE A 60 -10.29 -16.11 -1.58
C ILE A 60 -8.96 -15.56 -2.12
N VAL A 61 -8.80 -14.23 -2.09
CA VAL A 61 -7.51 -13.56 -2.35
C VAL A 61 -6.72 -13.57 -1.04
N GLU A 62 -6.32 -14.74 -0.58
CA GLU A 62 -5.50 -14.87 0.62
C GLU A 62 -4.04 -14.56 0.29
N SER A 63 -3.37 -13.85 1.20
CA SER A 63 -1.92 -13.84 1.24
C SER A 63 -1.48 -15.27 1.52
N LYS A 64 -0.64 -15.85 0.66
CA LYS A 64 -0.12 -17.20 0.86
C LYS A 64 0.58 -17.25 2.22
N HIS A 65 0.02 -18.01 3.16
CA HIS A 65 0.69 -18.21 4.44
C HIS A 65 2.03 -18.90 4.16
N GLN A 66 3.13 -18.26 4.56
CA GLN A 66 4.46 -18.85 4.38
C GLN A 66 4.62 -20.14 5.21
N MET A 67 3.85 -20.24 6.30
CA MET A 67 3.73 -21.41 7.16
C MET A 67 2.39 -22.11 6.90
N THR A 68 2.38 -23.11 6.03
CA THR A 68 1.20 -23.96 5.85
C THR A 68 1.00 -24.85 7.08
N ASP A 69 -0.21 -25.39 7.28
CA ASP A 69 -0.52 -26.25 8.44
C ASP A 69 0.47 -27.41 8.59
N CYS A 70 0.92 -28.00 7.48
CA CYS A 70 1.96 -29.04 7.48
C CYS A 70 3.30 -28.56 8.07
N LYS A 71 3.70 -27.32 7.79
CA LYS A 71 4.92 -26.72 8.36
C LYS A 71 4.75 -26.44 9.85
N ILE A 72 3.55 -26.04 10.28
CA ILE A 72 3.22 -25.82 11.69
C ILE A 72 3.30 -27.13 12.47
N GLU A 73 2.72 -28.21 11.96
CA GLU A 73 2.80 -29.53 12.61
C GLU A 73 4.23 -30.05 12.70
N SER A 74 5.01 -29.87 11.64
CA SER A 74 6.42 -30.25 11.59
C SER A 74 7.24 -29.47 12.63
N ALA A 75 7.03 -28.16 12.72
CA ALA A 75 7.69 -27.31 13.72
C ALA A 75 7.31 -27.70 15.16
N LYS A 76 6.02 -27.99 15.42
CA LYS A 76 5.56 -28.47 16.73
C LYS A 76 6.25 -29.78 17.15
N LYS A 77 6.41 -30.73 16.23
CA LYS A 77 7.13 -31.99 16.47
C LYS A 77 8.61 -31.75 16.81
N LEU A 78 9.28 -30.85 16.09
CA LEU A 78 10.70 -30.53 16.35
C LEU A 78 10.90 -29.83 17.70
N LEU A 79 9.99 -28.94 18.08
CA LEU A 79 10.02 -28.29 19.39
C LEU A 79 9.77 -29.28 20.53
N ALA A 80 8.85 -30.23 20.34
CA ALA A 80 8.62 -31.32 21.30
C ALA A 80 9.84 -32.24 21.47
N ASN A 81 10.63 -32.41 20.39
CA ASN A 81 11.88 -33.16 20.40
C ASN A 81 13.08 -32.37 20.99
N GLY A 82 12.85 -31.14 21.47
CA GLY A 82 13.87 -30.32 22.14
C GLY A 82 14.81 -29.57 21.19
N VAL A 83 14.48 -29.46 19.89
CA VAL A 83 15.27 -28.66 18.94
C VAL A 83 15.13 -27.17 19.28
N SER A 84 16.24 -26.42 19.20
CA SER A 84 16.23 -25.00 19.50
C SER A 84 15.27 -24.24 18.55
N PRO A 85 14.47 -23.28 19.05
CA PRO A 85 13.55 -22.52 18.20
C PRO A 85 14.23 -21.81 17.02
N ARG A 86 15.51 -21.45 17.17
CA ARG A 86 16.31 -20.81 16.12
C ARG A 86 16.62 -21.77 14.97
N ASP A 87 16.87 -23.03 15.26
CA ASP A 87 17.12 -24.03 14.23
C ASP A 87 15.81 -24.48 13.56
N VAL A 88 14.72 -24.56 14.31
CA VAL A 88 13.37 -24.82 13.75
C VAL A 88 12.97 -23.72 12.76
N ALA A 89 13.24 -22.44 13.05
CA ALA A 89 12.95 -21.33 12.13
C ALA A 89 13.71 -21.47 10.80
N LYS A 90 15.01 -21.79 10.85
CA LYS A 90 15.84 -22.05 9.66
C LYS A 90 15.29 -23.21 8.83
N ILE A 91 14.83 -24.29 9.47
CA ILE A 91 14.23 -25.45 8.80
C ILE A 91 12.87 -25.09 8.16
N ALA A 92 12.08 -24.24 8.81
CA ALA A 92 10.78 -23.80 8.30
C ALA A 92 10.87 -22.78 7.15
N GLY A 93 12.04 -22.18 6.94
CA GLY A 93 12.34 -21.23 5.87
C GLY A 93 12.05 -19.77 6.24
N PHE A 94 12.20 -19.42 7.53
CA PHE A 94 12.11 -18.06 8.06
C PHE A 94 13.46 -17.57 8.58
#